data_AF-A0A533XJ29-F1
#
_entry.id   AF-A0A533XJ29-F1
#
_cell.length_a   1.000
_cell.length_b   1.000
_cell.length_c   1.000
_cell.angle_alpha   90.00
_cell.angle_beta   90.00
_cell.angle_gamma   90.00
#
_symmetry.space_group_name_H-M   'P 1'
#
loop_
_entity.id
_entity.type
_entity.pdbx_description
1 polymer ?
#
loop_
_entity_poly.entity_id
_entity_poly.type
_entity_poly.pdbx_seq_one_letter_code
_entity_poly.pdbx_strand_id
1 'polypeptide(L)'
;MFKVDKPNNGTSACYGNCAINWPAFSTSKITVPPGLSASSFGTITRKDGSKQVTYDGLPLYYFHKDLQAGNTLGQGVGTVWFAYTIPTPHA
;
A
#
# COMPACT_ATOMS: atom_id res chain seq x y z
N MET A 1 -0.29 -0.90 -4.32
CA MET A 1 0.90 -0.12 -4.70
C MET A 1 0.54 0.86 -5.81
N PHE A 2 1.21 2.00 -5.82
CA PHE A 2 1.08 3.04 -6.83
C PHE A 2 2.38 3.11 -7.64
N LYS A 3 2.32 2.91 -8.96
CA LYS A 3 3.48 2.85 -9.86
C LYS A 3 4.35 4.11 -9.83
N VAL A 4 3.77 5.25 -9.45
CA VAL A 4 4.49 6.53 -9.35
C VAL A 4 5.35 6.60 -8.08
N ASP A 5 5.02 5.82 -7.04
CA ASP A 5 5.87 5.72 -5.86
C ASP A 5 7.17 4.98 -6.18
N LYS A 6 8.25 5.42 -5.54
CA LYS A 6 9.56 4.77 -5.62
C LYS A 6 9.83 4.01 -4.32
N PRO A 7 10.29 2.75 -4.39
CA PRO A 7 10.62 1.98 -3.20
C PRO A 7 11.73 2.68 -2.41
N ASN A 8 11.63 2.64 -1.09
CA ASN A 8 12.62 3.20 -0.15
C ASN A 8 12.84 4.72 -0.26
N ASN A 9 11.95 5.45 -0.93
CA ASN A 9 12.06 6.91 -1.08
C ASN A 9 11.50 7.69 0.14
N GLY A 10 11.00 6.99 1.16
CA GLY A 10 10.48 7.59 2.40
C GLY A 10 9.24 8.48 2.23
N THR A 11 8.65 8.52 1.02
CA THR A 11 7.58 9.46 0.65
C THR A 11 6.53 8.79 -0.22
N SER A 12 5.32 9.34 -0.18
CA SER A 12 4.21 8.97 -1.06
C SER A 12 4.04 10.03 -2.15
N ALA A 13 3.63 9.65 -3.35
CA ALA A 13 3.24 10.53 -4.44
C ALA A 13 1.74 10.84 -4.43
N CYS A 14 0.94 10.09 -3.67
CA CYS A 14 -0.51 10.18 -3.67
C CYS A 14 -1.01 11.17 -2.61
N TYR A 15 -1.44 12.35 -3.04
CA TYR A 15 -2.06 13.41 -2.22
C TYR A 15 -3.26 14.03 -2.94
N GLY A 16 -4.05 14.86 -2.25
CA GLY A 16 -5.24 15.51 -2.81
C GLY A 16 -6.28 14.49 -3.26
N ASN A 17 -6.85 14.67 -4.46
CA ASN A 17 -7.85 13.74 -5.03
C ASN A 17 -7.35 12.29 -5.15
N CYS A 18 -6.04 12.08 -5.26
CA CYS A 18 -5.48 10.74 -5.22
C CYS A 18 -5.81 10.07 -3.88
N ALA A 19 -5.53 10.75 -2.76
CA ALA A 19 -5.74 10.22 -1.42
C ALA A 19 -7.23 10.06 -1.05
N ILE A 20 -8.15 10.74 -1.76
CA ILE A 20 -9.60 10.52 -1.62
C ILE A 20 -9.99 9.14 -2.15
N ASN A 21 -9.46 8.76 -3.31
CA ASN A 21 -9.75 7.46 -3.94
C ASN A 21 -8.87 6.33 -3.39
N TRP A 22 -7.66 6.70 -2.95
CA TRP A 22 -6.62 5.82 -2.46
C TRP A 22 -6.10 6.26 -1.09
N PRO A 23 -6.90 6.11 -0.02
CA PRO A 23 -6.48 6.51 1.31
C PRO A 23 -5.20 5.77 1.74
N ALA A 24 -4.33 6.48 2.46
CA ALA A 24 -3.12 5.89 3.02
C ALA A 24 -3.49 4.77 4.00
N PHE A 25 -2.84 3.60 3.88
CA PHE A 25 -2.97 2.56 4.87
C PHE A 25 -2.08 2.88 6.07
N SER A 26 -2.68 3.00 7.25
CA SER A 26 -1.99 3.24 8.51
C SER A 26 -2.54 2.33 9.59
N THR A 27 -1.67 1.73 10.41
CA THR A 27 -2.07 0.97 11.60
C THR A 27 -1.04 1.17 12.70
N SER A 28 -1.47 1.12 13.96
CA SER A 28 -0.59 1.10 15.14
C SER A 28 0.07 -0.26 15.36
N LYS A 29 -0.51 -1.33 14.80
CA LYS A 29 -0.01 -2.70 14.90
C LYS A 29 -0.18 -3.44 13.57
N ILE A 30 0.92 -3.99 13.07
CA ILE A 30 0.90 -4.85 11.88
C ILE A 30 0.88 -6.31 12.36
N THR A 31 -0.16 -7.03 11.98
CA THR A 31 -0.17 -8.50 12.08
C THR A 31 0.31 -9.04 10.76
N VAL A 32 1.49 -9.65 10.75
CA VAL A 32 2.11 -10.19 9.53
C VAL A 32 1.47 -11.54 9.20
N PRO A 33 0.82 -11.70 8.03
CA PRO A 33 0.28 -12.97 7.60
C PRO A 33 1.39 -14.02 7.39
N PRO A 34 1.08 -15.32 7.51
CA PRO A 34 1.98 -16.38 7.09
C PRO A 34 2.44 -16.19 5.64
N GLY A 35 3.73 -16.47 5.37
CA GLY A 35 4.32 -16.30 4.04
C GLY A 35 4.84 -14.90 3.75
N LEU A 36 4.66 -13.93 4.65
CA LEU A 36 5.28 -12.61 4.56
C LEU A 36 6.35 -12.41 5.63
N SER A 37 7.40 -11.66 5.29
CA SER A 37 8.42 -11.28 6.26
C SER A 37 8.02 -10.00 6.99
N ALA A 38 8.17 -9.99 8.32
CA ALA A 38 8.01 -8.77 9.10
C ALA A 38 8.98 -7.66 8.67
N SER A 39 10.17 -8.01 8.18
CA SER A 39 11.17 -7.06 7.70
C SER A 39 10.77 -6.35 6.41
N SER A 40 9.82 -6.89 5.65
CA SER A 40 9.26 -6.23 4.46
C SER A 40 8.34 -5.07 4.84
N PHE A 41 7.82 -5.04 6.06
CA PHE A 41 6.95 -3.98 6.52
C PHE A 41 7.75 -2.83 7.14
N GLY A 42 7.34 -1.61 6.83
CA GLY A 42 7.91 -0.40 7.39
C GLY A 42 6.85 0.68 7.59
N THR A 43 7.28 1.88 7.94
CA THR A 43 6.39 3.04 8.08
C THR A 43 7.11 4.31 7.65
N ILE A 44 6.42 5.16 6.90
CA ILE A 44 6.86 6.51 6.55
C ILE A 44 6.00 7.56 7.25
N THR A 45 6.57 8.76 7.42
CA THR A 45 5.80 9.94 7.82
C THR A 45 5.48 10.74 6.57
N ARG A 46 4.20 10.96 6.32
CA ARG A 46 3.71 11.73 5.17
C ARG A 46 3.92 13.22 5.40
N LYS A 47 3.88 14.01 4.32
CA LYS A 47 4.00 15.48 4.37
C LYS A 47 2.92 16.16 5.22
N ASP A 48 1.76 15.52 5.36
CA ASP A 48 0.64 15.95 6.21
C ASP A 48 0.81 15.55 7.70
N GLY A 49 1.93 14.93 8.07
CA GLY A 49 2.24 14.47 9.43
C GLY A 49 1.68 13.09 9.78
N SER A 50 0.79 12.53 8.96
CA SER A 50 0.23 11.19 9.20
C SER A 50 1.25 10.08 8.93
N LYS A 51 1.05 8.92 9.57
CA LYS A 51 1.86 7.72 9.33
C LYS A 51 1.24 6.89 8.22
N GLN A 52 2.08 6.22 7.45
CA GLN A 52 1.64 5.28 6.43
C GLN A 52 2.55 4.06 6.42
N VAL A 53 1.96 2.88 6.36
CA VAL A 53 2.67 1.61 6.28
C VAL A 53 3.27 1.45 4.88
N THR A 54 4.47 0.91 4.83
CA THR A 54 5.12 0.49 3.60
C THR A 54 5.28 -1.03 3.56
N TYR A 55 5.32 -1.58 2.36
CA TYR A 55 5.71 -2.97 2.10
C TYR A 55 6.79 -2.98 1.01
N ASP A 56 7.93 -3.62 1.28
CA ASP A 56 9.15 -3.58 0.46
C ASP A 56 9.52 -2.13 0.06
N GLY A 57 9.39 -1.22 1.02
CA GLY A 57 9.69 0.20 0.84
C GLY A 57 8.67 1.00 0.03
N LEU A 58 7.58 0.40 -0.46
CA LEU A 58 6.51 1.08 -1.18
C LEU A 58 5.33 1.42 -0.26
N PRO A 59 4.74 2.63 -0.34
CA PRO A 59 3.56 2.98 0.43
C PRO A 59 2.34 2.11 0.10
N LEU A 60 1.64 1.67 1.14
CA LEU A 60 0.39 0.91 1.02
C LEU A 60 -0.83 1.83 1.08
N TYR A 61 -1.85 1.49 0.30
CA TYR A 61 -3.08 2.25 0.17
C TYR A 61 -4.29 1.32 0.22
N TYR A 62 -5.41 1.84 0.71
CA TYR A 62 -6.72 1.28 0.44
C TYR A 62 -7.24 1.77 -0.90
N PHE A 63 -8.20 1.05 -1.46
CA PHE A 63 -9.02 1.58 -2.54
C PHE A 63 -10.45 1.79 -2.05
N HIS A 64 -11.01 2.99 -2.26
CA HIS A 64 -12.30 3.34 -1.65
C HIS A 64 -13.48 2.45 -2.12
N LYS A 65 -13.33 1.76 -3.26
CA LYS A 65 -14.36 0.85 -3.80
C LYS A 65 -14.17 -0.61 -3.36
N ASP A 66 -13.07 -0.95 -2.71
CA ASP A 66 -12.85 -2.29 -2.16
C ASP A 66 -13.61 -2.43 -0.83
N LEU A 67 -14.94 -2.58 -0.92
CA LEU A 67 -15.86 -2.59 0.22
C LEU A 67 -16.00 -3.96 0.91
N GLN A 68 -15.54 -5.03 0.28
CA GLN A 68 -15.66 -6.40 0.78
C GLN A 68 -14.29 -7.10 0.78
N ALA A 69 -14.10 -8.04 1.70
CA ALA A 69 -12.89 -8.86 1.71
C ALA A 69 -12.74 -9.61 0.38
N GLY A 70 -11.55 -9.57 -0.20
CA GLY A 70 -11.27 -10.16 -1.51
C GLY A 70 -11.50 -9.21 -2.69
N ASN A 71 -12.11 -8.04 -2.49
CA ASN A 71 -12.17 -7.03 -3.56
C ASN A 71 -10.77 -6.55 -3.93
N THR A 72 -10.55 -6.47 -5.23
CA THR A 72 -9.33 -5.94 -5.85
C THR A 72 -9.71 -5.04 -7.02
N LEU A 73 -10.81 -4.28 -6.89
CA LEU A 73 -11.37 -3.43 -7.96
C LEU A 73 -10.42 -2.28 -8.33
N GLY A 74 -9.46 -1.98 -7.47
CA GLY A 74 -8.39 -1.03 -7.72
C GLY A 74 -7.30 -1.54 -8.66
N GLN A 75 -7.22 -2.86 -8.87
CA GLN A 75 -6.21 -3.47 -9.73
C GLN A 75 -6.28 -2.91 -11.15
N GLY A 76 -5.16 -2.41 -11.65
CA GLY A 76 -5.02 -1.89 -13.01
C GLY A 76 -5.65 -0.52 -13.25
N VAL A 77 -6.25 0.12 -12.23
CA VAL A 77 -6.86 1.45 -12.40
C VAL A 77 -5.82 2.44 -12.91
N GLY A 78 -6.14 3.12 -14.01
CA GLY A 78 -5.24 4.08 -14.66
C GLY A 78 -3.90 3.51 -15.11
N THR A 79 -3.73 2.18 -15.19
CA THR A 79 -2.46 1.48 -15.49
C THR A 79 -1.33 1.76 -14.50
N VAL A 80 -1.65 2.35 -13.35
CA VAL A 80 -0.69 2.80 -12.34
C VAL A 80 -1.00 2.26 -10.95
N TRP A 81 -2.15 1.63 -10.73
CA TRP A 81 -2.52 1.03 -9.46
C TRP A 81 -2.49 -0.48 -9.52
N PHE A 82 -1.82 -1.11 -8.56
CA PHE A 82 -1.71 -2.56 -8.50
C PHE A 82 -1.93 -3.08 -7.09
N ALA A 83 -2.75 -4.11 -6.91
CA ALA A 83 -2.82 -4.88 -5.68
C ALA A 83 -1.46 -5.53 -5.41
N TYR A 84 -1.05 -5.58 -4.14
CA TYR A 84 0.14 -6.33 -3.79
C TYR A 84 -0.20 -7.82 -3.82
N THR A 85 0.46 -8.58 -4.68
CA THR A 85 0.32 -10.03 -4.74
C THR A 85 1.48 -10.65 -3.97
N ILE A 86 1.18 -11.46 -2.96
CA ILE A 86 2.20 -12.31 -2.35
C ILE A 86 2.63 -13.30 -3.44
N PRO A 87 3.90 -13.33 -3.85
CA PRO A 87 4.35 -14.40 -4.73
C PRO A 87 4.10 -15.71 -3.98
N THR A 88 3.28 -16.58 -4.55
CA THR A 88 3.14 -17.95 -4.03
C THR A 88 4.54 -18.54 -3.94
N PRO A 89 4.99 -19.03 -2.76
CA PRO A 89 6.20 -19.81 -2.72
C PRO A 89 5.98 -20.99 -3.66
N HIS A 90 6.75 -21.07 -4.74
CA HIS A 90 6.81 -22.29 -5.52
C HIS A 90 7.34 -23.38 -4.57
N ALA A 91 6.53 -24.42 -4.37
CA ALA A 91 6.94 -25.64 -3.69
C ALA A 91 8.07 -26.33 -4.46
#